data_AF-A0A7X1L732-F1
#
_entry.id   AF-A0A7X1L732-F1
#
_cell.length_a   1.000
_cell.length_b   1.000
_cell.length_c   1.000
_cell.angle_alpha   90.00
_cell.angle_beta   90.00
_cell.angle_gamma   90.00
#
_symmetry.space_group_name_H-M   'P 1'
#
loop_
_entity.id
_entity.type
_entity.pdbx_description
1 polymer ?
#
loop_
_entity_poly.entity_id
_entity_poly.type
_entity_poly.pdbx_seq_one_letter_code
_entity_poly.pdbx_strand_id
1 'polypeptide(L)'
;MPMSKPSASFKMRVFRCSGDVPKNDHRLDDDMVKILNILDGRKSIASIAFASGMTMSDFQRAIKNLIALDLIEAAEPDEILSE
;
A
#
# COMPACT_ATOMS: atom_id res chain seq x y z
N MET A 1 -36.20 -18.90 5.11
CA MET A 1 -35.04 -17.97 5.15
C MET A 1 -33.86 -18.64 4.49
N PRO A 2 -33.10 -17.92 3.66
CA PRO A 2 -31.65 -17.92 3.88
C PRO A 2 -31.12 -16.49 3.89
N MET A 3 -30.52 -16.12 5.02
CA MET A 3 -29.68 -14.94 5.14
C MET A 3 -28.47 -15.13 4.21
N SER A 4 -28.44 -14.38 3.11
CA SER A 4 -27.23 -14.29 2.30
C SER A 4 -26.22 -13.43 3.06
N LYS A 5 -25.09 -14.08 3.38
CA LYS A 5 -23.99 -13.63 4.23
C LYS A 5 -23.57 -12.17 3.97
N PRO A 6 -23.22 -11.40 5.01
CA PRO A 6 -22.73 -10.06 4.85
C PRO A 6 -21.34 -10.06 4.21
N SER A 7 -21.15 -9.04 3.39
CA SER A 7 -19.89 -8.44 2.99
C SER A 7 -19.01 -9.29 2.08
N ALA A 8 -18.99 -8.93 0.79
CA ALA A 8 -17.76 -8.99 0.02
C ALA A 8 -16.68 -8.36 0.90
N SER A 9 -15.87 -9.20 1.53
CA SER A 9 -14.70 -8.76 2.27
C SER A 9 -13.97 -7.84 1.32
N PHE A 10 -13.98 -6.53 1.61
CA PHE A 10 -13.01 -5.61 1.06
C PHE A 10 -11.69 -6.15 1.58
N LYS A 11 -11.14 -7.16 0.88
CA LYS A 11 -9.85 -7.75 1.18
C LYS A 11 -8.92 -6.56 1.21
N MET A 12 -8.50 -6.17 2.41
CA MET A 12 -7.59 -5.06 2.59
C MET A 12 -6.33 -5.46 1.86
N ARG A 13 -6.12 -4.89 0.66
CA ARG A 13 -4.89 -5.10 -0.09
C ARG A 13 -3.79 -4.47 0.76
N VAL A 14 -2.88 -5.32 1.23
CA VAL A 14 -1.69 -4.86 1.94
C VAL A 14 -0.65 -4.59 0.85
N PHE A 15 0.19 -3.60 1.03
CA PHE A 15 1.27 -3.33 0.07
C PHE A 15 2.60 -3.66 0.73
N ARG A 16 3.46 -4.36 0.01
CA ARG A 16 4.83 -4.66 0.42
C ARG A 16 5.78 -3.97 -0.55
N CYS A 17 6.94 -3.52 -0.06
CA CYS A 17 8.03 -3.13 -0.95
C CYS A 17 8.49 -4.38 -1.72
N SER A 18 8.66 -4.28 -3.03
CA SER A 18 9.14 -5.38 -3.89
C SER A 18 10.62 -5.72 -3.62
N GLY A 19 11.36 -4.81 -2.96
CA GLY A 19 12.74 -5.04 -2.52
C GLY A 19 13.33 -3.87 -1.75
N ASP A 20 14.67 -3.85 -1.64
CA ASP A 20 15.42 -2.70 -1.12
C ASP A 20 15.21 -1.49 -2.02
N VAL A 21 14.36 -0.55 -1.59
CA VAL A 21 14.14 0.68 -2.34
C VAL A 21 15.42 1.52 -2.28
N PRO A 22 16.03 1.86 -3.44
CA PRO A 22 17.24 2.67 -3.44
C PRO A 22 16.94 4.04 -2.82
N LYS A 23 17.65 4.39 -1.75
CA LYS A 23 17.47 5.66 -1.01
C LYS A 23 17.65 6.93 -1.88
N ASN A 24 18.22 6.78 -3.08
CA ASN A 24 18.50 7.87 -4.03
C ASN A 24 17.92 7.58 -5.44
N ASP A 25 16.79 6.87 -5.55
CA ASP A 25 16.13 6.73 -6.84
C ASP A 25 15.54 8.07 -7.30
N HIS A 26 16.08 8.62 -8.39
CA HIS A 26 15.67 9.90 -8.99
C HIS A 26 14.26 9.86 -9.58
N ARG A 27 13.64 8.69 -9.68
CA ARG A 27 12.25 8.49 -10.14
C ARG A 27 11.24 8.73 -9.02
N LEU A 28 11.69 8.80 -7.76
CA LEU A 28 10.85 9.01 -6.60
C LEU A 28 10.63 10.50 -6.34
N ASP A 29 9.37 10.89 -6.19
CA ASP A 29 9.01 12.19 -5.64
C ASP A 29 8.91 12.15 -4.10
N ASP A 30 8.81 13.32 -3.47
CA ASP A 30 8.73 13.43 -2.01
C ASP A 30 7.52 12.68 -1.42
N ASP A 31 6.42 12.57 -2.17
CA ASP A 31 5.22 11.88 -1.73
C ASP A 31 5.45 10.35 -1.72
N MET A 32 6.05 9.83 -2.79
CA MET A 32 6.43 8.42 -2.89
C MET A 32 7.42 8.04 -1.80
N VAL A 33 8.42 8.86 -1.52
CA VAL A 33 9.40 8.61 -0.45
C VAL A 33 8.71 8.56 0.93
N LYS A 34 7.78 9.49 1.20
CA LYS A 34 6.99 9.45 2.45
C LYS A 34 6.19 8.16 2.58
N ILE A 35 5.52 7.73 1.51
CA ILE A 35 4.76 6.48 1.52
C ILE A 35 5.68 5.30 1.80
N LEU A 36 6.82 5.20 1.12
CA LEU A 36 7.79 4.12 1.30
C LEU A 36 8.38 4.07 2.72
N ASN A 37 8.63 5.23 3.35
CA ASN A 37 9.08 5.30 4.74
C ASN A 37 8.02 4.84 5.76
N ILE A 38 6.74 4.88 5.39
CA ILE A 38 5.60 4.47 6.24
C ILE A 38 5.17 3.04 5.93
N LEU A 39 5.46 2.58 4.71
CA LEU A 39 5.09 1.28 4.16
C LEU A 39 5.82 0.17 4.89
N ASP A 40 5.20 -0.26 5.98
CA ASP A 40 5.49 -1.51 6.65
C ASP A 40 4.49 -2.51 6.10
N GLY A 41 4.95 -3.63 5.52
CA GLY A 41 4.17 -4.64 4.80
C GLY A 41 3.06 -5.34 5.60
N ARG A 42 2.69 -4.78 6.75
CA ARG A 42 1.65 -5.13 7.71
C ARG A 42 0.54 -4.07 7.81
N LYS A 43 0.70 -2.89 7.19
CA LYS A 43 -0.25 -1.77 7.25
C LYS A 43 -1.16 -1.75 6.01
N SER A 44 -2.44 -1.49 6.23
CA SER A 44 -3.39 -1.29 5.13
C SER A 44 -3.11 0.02 4.38
N ILE A 45 -3.54 0.11 3.11
CA ILE A 45 -3.49 1.36 2.32
C ILE A 45 -4.10 2.54 3.09
N ALA A 46 -5.26 2.33 3.72
CA ALA A 46 -5.96 3.39 4.45
C ALA A 46 -5.15 3.89 5.64
N SER A 47 -4.46 2.97 6.34
CA SER A 47 -3.57 3.30 7.45
C SER A 47 -2.34 4.09 6.96
N ILE A 48 -1.79 3.74 5.80
CA ILE A 48 -0.65 4.45 5.20
C ILE A 48 -1.08 5.84 4.73
N ALA A 49 -2.24 5.96 4.07
CA ALA A 49 -2.81 7.23 3.67
C ALA A 49 -3.00 8.17 4.88
N PHE A 50 -3.60 7.66 5.95
CA PHE A 50 -3.80 8.41 7.18
C PHE A 50 -2.47 8.85 7.81
N ALA A 51 -1.49 7.94 7.93
CA ALA A 51 -0.19 8.23 8.50
C ALA A 51 0.67 9.18 7.64
N SER A 52 0.46 9.19 6.32
CA SER A 52 1.18 10.08 5.39
C SER A 52 0.76 11.54 5.51
N GLY A 53 -0.43 11.81 6.08
CA GLY A 53 -1.00 13.17 6.18
C GLY A 53 -1.32 13.80 4.82
N MET A 54 -1.36 13.03 3.74
CA MET A 54 -1.62 13.50 2.38
C MET A 54 -3.11 13.65 2.09
N THR A 55 -3.41 14.45 1.06
CA THR A 55 -4.74 14.41 0.47
C THR A 55 -4.96 13.05 -0.21
N MET A 56 -6.21 12.61 -0.32
CA MET A 56 -6.53 11.34 -0.99
C MET A 56 -6.06 11.34 -2.45
N SER A 57 -6.10 12.49 -3.13
CA SER A 57 -5.68 12.64 -4.53
C SER A 57 -4.17 12.45 -4.69
N ASP A 58 -3.37 13.10 -3.84
CA ASP A 58 -1.90 12.98 -3.86
C ASP A 58 -1.47 11.57 -3.50
N PHE A 59 -2.10 10.99 -2.49
CA PHE A 59 -1.84 9.63 -2.07
C PHE A 59 -2.16 8.61 -3.18
N GLN A 60 -3.29 8.74 -3.86
CA GLN A 60 -3.64 7.89 -4.99
C GLN A 60 -2.67 8.03 -6.16
N ARG A 61 -2.19 9.25 -6.44
CA ARG A 61 -1.16 9.49 -7.47
C ARG A 61 0.15 8.78 -7.11
N ALA A 62 0.64 8.97 -5.89
CA ALA A 62 1.89 8.41 -5.43
C ALA A 62 1.86 6.86 -5.39
N ILE A 63 0.78 6.26 -4.90
CA ILE A 63 0.60 4.79 -4.91
C ILE A 63 0.59 4.24 -6.34
N LYS A 64 -0.14 4.88 -7.27
CA LYS A 64 -0.16 4.44 -8.68
C LYS A 64 1.22 4.47 -9.30
N ASN A 65 1.98 5.54 -9.03
CA ASN A 65 3.33 5.66 -9.54
C ASN A 65 4.24 4.58 -8.93
N LEU A 66 4.21 4.38 -7.60
CA LEU A 66 5.00 3.34 -6.95
C LEU A 66 4.73 1.93 -7.49
N ILE A 67 3.47 1.60 -7.81
CA ILE A 67 3.10 0.33 -8.46
C ILE A 67 3.67 0.29 -9.88
N ALA A 68 3.54 1.36 -10.66
CA ALA A 68 4.07 1.42 -12.03
C ALA A 68 5.60 1.36 -12.11
N LEU A 69 6.28 1.70 -11.01
CA LEU A 69 7.73 1.58 -10.86
C LEU A 69 8.16 0.20 -10.36
N ASP A 70 7.22 -0.72 -10.14
CA ASP A 70 7.42 -2.04 -9.50
C ASP A 70 8.13 -1.94 -8.13
N LEU A 71 7.95 -0.81 -7.42
CA LEU A 71 8.55 -0.60 -6.11
C LEU A 71 7.68 -1.13 -4.97
N ILE A 72 6.37 -1.16 -5.20
CA ILE A 72 5.41 -1.71 -4.26
C ILE A 72 4.48 -2.69 -4.98
N GLU A 73 4.20 -3.80 -4.33
CA GLU A 73 3.29 -4.83 -4.83
C GLU A 73 2.10 -4.94 -3.90
N ALA A 74 0.92 -5.17 -4.49
CA ALA A 74 -0.27 -5.50 -3.73
C ALA A 74 -0.17 -6.96 -3.26
N ALA A 75 0.12 -7.15 -1.98
CA ALA A 75 0.07 -8.45 -1.32
C ALA A 75 -1.36 -8.81 -0.93
N GLU A 76 -1.74 -10.08 -1.13
CA GLU A 76 -2.97 -10.61 -0.55
C GLU A 76 -2.80 -10.67 0.99
N PRO A 77 -3.81 -10.26 1.77
CA PRO A 77 -3.72 -10.27 3.24
C PRO A 77 -3.51 -11.68 3.83
N ASP A 78 -3.81 -12.74 3.08
CA ASP A 78 -3.61 -14.14 3.48
C ASP A 78 -2.13 -14.58 3.49
N GLU A 79 -1.20 -13.84 2.86
CA GLU A 79 0.24 -14.18 2.84
C GLU A 79 1.03 -13.66 4.06
N ILE A 80 0.36 -13.11 5.08
CA ILE A 80 1.02 -12.54 6.27
C ILE A 80 0.80 -13.40 7.53
N LEU A 81 -0.05 -14.44 7.46
CA LEU A 81 -0.41 -15.28 8.60
C LEU A 81 0.19 -16.70 8.55
N SER A 82 1.29 -16.89 7.83
CA SER A 82 2.07 -18.12 7.91
C SER A 82 3.53 -17.82 8.19
N GLU A 83 3.80 -17.50 9.46
CA GLU A 83 5.02 -17.88 10.20
C GLU A 83 4.80 -17.68 11.71
#